data_AF-A0A1W2BJG0-F1
#
_entry.id   AF-A0A1W2BJG0-F1
#
_cell.length_a   1.000
_cell.length_b   1.000
_cell.length_c   1.000
_cell.angle_alpha   90.00
_cell.angle_beta   90.00
_cell.angle_gamma   90.00
#
_symmetry.space_group_name_H-M   'P 1'
#
loop_
_entity.id
_entity.type
_entity.pdbx_description
1 polymer ?
#
loop_
_entity_poly.entity_id
_entity_poly.type
_entity_poly.pdbx_seq_one_letter_code
_entity_poly.pdbx_strand_id
1 'polypeptide(L)'
;MSIIGNVITAVVALLGVVIGGWLTVRNQERSWQREHSRQWRDIRLAAYNEFLAACRQYIAFTLEPTAKITAVPHPREPGQMMPFFDEAGRPYKEKLESAFTAVRLVSELPDTVRTVVTVVNRARQIAAARATHSEADLPSEPFKVLWSAEQEFLVAARLELGLSAMPRAPGTN
;
A
#
# COMPACT_ATOMS: atom_id res chain seq x y z
N MET A 1 62.95 -23.73 22.34
CA MET A 1 61.62 -23.07 22.29
C MET A 1 60.62 -24.00 22.92
N SER A 2 59.97 -23.60 24.02
CA SER A 2 59.18 -24.52 24.85
C SER A 2 57.83 -24.84 24.19
N ILE A 3 57.41 -26.10 24.30
CA ILE A 3 56.13 -26.63 23.83
C ILE A 3 54.95 -25.75 24.32
N ILE A 4 55.09 -25.18 25.52
CA ILE A 4 54.13 -24.28 26.15
C ILE A 4 53.91 -23.01 25.30
N GLY A 5 54.95 -22.43 24.71
CA GLY A 5 54.82 -21.24 23.85
C GLY A 5 54.07 -21.51 22.54
N ASN A 6 54.25 -22.70 21.97
CA ASN A 6 53.54 -23.09 20.75
C ASN A 6 52.05 -23.37 21.03
N VAL A 7 51.74 -24.00 22.16
CA VAL A 7 50.34 -24.23 22.59
C VAL A 7 49.61 -22.92 22.85
N ILE A 8 50.23 -21.96 23.54
CA ILE A 8 49.62 -20.65 23.81
C ILE A 8 49.31 -19.93 22.49
N THR A 9 50.26 -19.92 21.54
CA THR A 9 50.06 -19.29 20.23
C THR A 9 48.91 -19.93 19.46
N ALA A 10 48.81 -21.26 19.46
CA ALA A 10 47.72 -21.98 18.79
C ALA A 10 46.35 -21.69 19.41
N VAL A 11 46.25 -21.65 20.74
CA VAL A 11 44.99 -21.31 21.44
C VAL A 11 44.57 -19.87 21.14
N VAL A 12 45.50 -18.92 21.17
CA VAL A 12 45.20 -17.51 20.85
C VAL A 12 44.74 -17.37 19.40
N ALA A 13 45.37 -18.07 18.45
CA ALA A 13 44.95 -18.07 17.05
C ALA A 13 43.53 -18.65 16.87
N LEU A 14 43.23 -19.78 17.53
CA LEU A 14 41.89 -20.38 17.49
C LEU A 14 40.82 -19.47 18.11
N LEU A 15 41.12 -18.83 19.24
CA LEU A 15 40.22 -17.84 19.85
C LEU A 15 39.99 -16.64 18.92
N GLY A 16 41.04 -16.15 18.26
CA GLY A 16 40.93 -15.09 17.26
C GLY A 16 40.00 -15.48 16.11
N VAL A 17 40.10 -16.71 15.60
CA VAL A 17 39.21 -17.22 14.54
C VAL A 17 37.77 -17.35 15.02
N VAL A 18 37.54 -17.90 16.21
CA VAL A 18 36.18 -18.06 16.77
C VAL A 18 35.52 -16.69 16.99
N ILE A 19 36.24 -15.74 17.59
CA ILE A 19 35.73 -14.38 17.82
C ILE A 19 35.49 -13.66 16.49
N GLY A 20 36.42 -13.75 15.54
CA GLY A 20 36.29 -13.16 14.21
C GLY A 20 35.10 -13.73 13.44
N GLY A 21 34.91 -15.05 13.48
CA GLY A 21 33.77 -15.75 12.88
C GLY A 21 32.45 -15.31 13.51
N TRP A 22 32.36 -15.28 14.84
CA TRP A 22 31.17 -14.85 15.56
C TRP A 22 30.80 -13.39 15.27
N LEU A 23 31.78 -12.48 15.27
CA LEU A 23 31.56 -11.07 14.92
C LEU A 23 31.10 -10.90 13.47
N THR A 24 31.67 -11.68 12.55
CA THR A 24 31.29 -11.67 11.13
C THR A 24 29.83 -12.08 10.95
N VAL A 25 29.44 -13.23 11.52
CA VAL A 25 28.06 -13.73 11.45
C VAL A 25 27.09 -12.71 12.06
N ARG A 26 27.43 -12.13 13.23
CA ARG A 26 26.60 -11.12 13.87
C ARG A 26 26.45 -9.84 13.04
N ASN A 27 27.50 -9.43 12.34
CA ASN A 27 27.45 -8.25 11.48
C ASN A 27 26.66 -8.52 10.18
N GLN A 28 26.84 -9.70 9.58
CA GLN A 28 26.06 -10.15 8.42
C GLN A 28 24.57 -10.19 8.74
N GLU A 29 24.18 -10.77 9.87
CA GLU A 29 22.77 -10.83 10.30
C GLU A 29 22.17 -9.42 10.47
N ARG A 30 22.89 -8.50 11.13
CA ARG A 30 22.44 -7.11 11.27
C ARG A 30 22.36 -6.36 9.94
N SER A 31 23.23 -6.68 9.00
CA SER A 31 23.18 -6.12 7.65
C SER A 31 21.97 -6.66 6.88
N TRP A 32 21.74 -7.96 6.96
CA TRP A 32 20.62 -8.65 6.34
C TRP A 32 19.29 -8.11 6.84
N GLN A 33 19.10 -8.00 8.16
CA GLN A 33 17.87 -7.48 8.76
C GLN A 33 17.58 -6.03 8.31
N ARG A 34 18.62 -5.18 8.26
CA ARG A 34 18.47 -3.80 7.79
C ARG A 34 18.07 -3.76 6.32
N GLU A 35 18.71 -4.56 5.47
CA GLU A 35 18.40 -4.58 4.05
C GLU A 35 17.00 -5.14 3.78
N HIS A 36 16.65 -6.24 4.46
CA HIS A 36 15.32 -6.82 4.39
C HIS A 36 14.23 -5.81 4.81
N SER A 37 14.48 -5.04 5.88
CA SER A 37 13.55 -3.98 6.32
C SER A 37 13.41 -2.85 5.31
N ARG A 38 14.48 -2.49 4.60
CA ARG A 38 14.45 -1.46 3.54
C ARG A 38 13.70 -1.97 2.33
N GLN A 39 14.02 -3.18 1.87
CA GLN A 39 13.36 -3.80 0.73
C GLN A 39 11.85 -3.88 0.92
N TRP A 40 11.38 -4.33 2.09
CA TRP A 40 9.94 -4.36 2.39
C TRP A 40 9.31 -2.97 2.52
N ARG A 41 10.05 -1.96 3.01
CA ARG A 41 9.57 -0.57 3.02
C ARG A 41 9.38 -0.06 1.59
N ASP A 42 10.33 -0.34 0.70
CA ASP A 42 10.29 0.10 -0.70
C ASP A 42 9.19 -0.60 -1.49
N ILE A 43 9.01 -1.92 -1.29
CA ILE A 43 7.90 -2.69 -1.87
C ILE A 43 6.55 -2.11 -1.44
N ARG A 44 6.37 -1.84 -0.14
CA ARG A 44 5.15 -1.22 0.38
C ARG A 44 4.91 0.17 -0.21
N LEU A 45 5.94 1.01 -0.21
CA LEU A 45 5.84 2.35 -0.78
C LEU A 45 5.44 2.32 -2.27
N ALA A 46 6.04 1.41 -3.05
CA ALA A 46 5.69 1.22 -4.46
C ALA A 46 4.22 0.80 -4.62
N ALA A 47 3.75 -0.20 -3.87
CA ALA A 47 2.37 -0.67 -3.93
C ALA A 47 1.36 0.42 -3.51
N TYR A 48 1.67 1.20 -2.46
CA TYR A 48 0.81 2.29 -1.99
C TYR A 48 0.71 3.42 -3.01
N ASN A 49 1.82 3.79 -3.64
CA ASN A 49 1.84 4.78 -4.71
C ASN A 49 1.08 4.30 -5.96
N GLU A 50 1.28 3.05 -6.36
CA GLU A 50 0.58 2.46 -7.51
C GLU A 50 -0.93 2.40 -7.28
N PHE A 51 -1.37 2.03 -6.07
CA PHE A 51 -2.77 2.06 -5.69
C PHE A 51 -3.39 3.46 -5.80
N LEU A 52 -2.72 4.49 -5.24
CA LEU A 52 -3.21 5.86 -5.33
C LEU A 52 -3.30 6.35 -6.77
N ALA A 53 -2.31 6.01 -7.60
CA ALA A 53 -2.32 6.33 -9.02
C ALA A 53 -3.46 5.63 -9.75
N ALA A 54 -3.67 4.33 -9.49
CA ALA A 54 -4.76 3.54 -10.07
C ALA A 54 -6.14 4.08 -9.64
N CYS A 55 -6.30 4.46 -8.37
CA CYS A 55 -7.52 5.07 -7.86
C CYS A 55 -7.84 6.40 -8.56
N ARG A 56 -6.83 7.27 -8.73
CA ARG A 56 -7.02 8.53 -9.47
C ARG A 56 -7.37 8.30 -10.93
N GLN A 57 -6.73 7.35 -11.60
CA GLN A 57 -7.05 6.99 -12.99
C GLN A 57 -8.47 6.42 -13.11
N TYR A 58 -8.89 5.59 -12.17
CA TYR A 58 -10.26 5.06 -12.11
C TYR A 58 -11.31 6.16 -11.94
N ILE A 59 -11.08 7.11 -11.03
CA ILE A 59 -11.98 8.25 -10.84
C ILE A 59 -11.98 9.17 -12.06
N ALA A 60 -10.82 9.42 -12.67
CA ALA A 60 -10.71 10.23 -13.87
C ALA A 60 -11.53 9.63 -15.03
N PHE A 61 -11.42 8.32 -15.27
CA PHE A 61 -12.24 7.64 -16.27
C PHE A 61 -13.74 7.69 -15.92
N THR A 62 -14.08 7.54 -14.63
CA THR A 62 -15.49 7.63 -14.18
C THR A 62 -16.11 9.00 -14.51
N LEU A 63 -15.30 10.05 -14.45
CA LEU A 63 -15.70 11.42 -14.78
C LEU A 63 -15.64 11.74 -16.27
N GLU A 64 -15.17 10.81 -17.11
CA GLU A 64 -15.10 11.04 -18.55
C GLU A 64 -16.53 11.09 -19.15
N PRO A 65 -16.86 12.10 -19.97
CA PRO A 65 -18.19 12.22 -20.55
C PRO A 65 -18.58 11.03 -21.44
N THR A 66 -17.59 10.39 -22.07
CA THR A 66 -17.75 9.25 -22.97
C THR A 66 -17.80 7.90 -22.25
N ALA A 67 -17.51 7.87 -20.94
CA ALA A 67 -17.46 6.63 -20.16
C ALA A 67 -18.84 5.98 -20.06
N LYS A 68 -18.93 4.71 -20.46
CA LYS A 68 -20.16 3.92 -20.32
C LYS A 68 -20.05 3.03 -19.09
N ILE A 69 -20.72 3.45 -18.03
CA ILE A 69 -20.80 2.72 -16.77
C ILE A 69 -22.25 2.37 -16.48
N THR A 70 -22.48 1.09 -16.23
CA THR A 70 -23.78 0.58 -15.74
C THR A 70 -23.63 0.16 -14.30
N ALA A 71 -24.74 0.06 -13.56
CA ALA A 71 -24.71 -0.39 -12.17
C ALA A 71 -25.80 -1.43 -11.93
N VAL A 72 -25.45 -2.45 -11.16
CA VAL A 72 -26.39 -3.50 -10.72
C VAL A 72 -26.33 -3.65 -9.20
N PRO A 73 -27.38 -4.18 -8.55
CA PRO A 73 -27.33 -4.47 -7.12
C PRO A 73 -26.16 -5.38 -6.76
N HIS A 74 -25.45 -5.05 -5.69
CA HIS A 74 -24.33 -5.84 -5.20
C HIS A 74 -24.84 -7.19 -4.67
N PRO A 75 -24.26 -8.33 -5.10
CA PRO A 75 -24.82 -9.66 -4.79
C PRO A 75 -24.71 -10.06 -3.32
N ARG A 76 -23.85 -9.39 -2.55
CA ARG A 76 -23.56 -9.74 -1.14
C ARG A 76 -23.84 -8.61 -0.15
N GLU A 77 -24.09 -7.40 -0.63
CA GLU A 77 -24.22 -6.20 0.22
C GLU A 77 -25.52 -5.48 -0.15
N PRO A 78 -26.63 -5.77 0.56
CA PRO A 78 -27.90 -5.15 0.29
C PRO A 78 -27.80 -3.62 0.31
N GLY A 79 -28.45 -2.98 -0.65
CA GLY A 79 -28.46 -1.51 -0.77
C GLY A 79 -27.20 -0.90 -1.41
N GLN A 80 -26.18 -1.71 -1.71
CA GLN A 80 -25.03 -1.24 -2.50
C GLN A 80 -25.18 -1.57 -3.98
N MET A 81 -24.64 -0.69 -4.82
CA MET A 81 -24.61 -0.85 -6.27
C MET A 81 -23.17 -1.15 -6.71
N MET A 82 -23.02 -2.08 -7.64
CA MET A 82 -21.74 -2.49 -8.21
C MET A 82 -21.61 -1.94 -9.64
N PRO A 83 -20.57 -1.15 -9.95
CA PRO A 83 -20.37 -0.60 -11.28
C PRO A 83 -19.79 -1.65 -12.24
N PHE A 84 -20.28 -1.61 -13.48
CA PHE A 84 -19.81 -2.37 -14.62
C PHE A 84 -19.33 -1.42 -15.71
N PHE A 85 -18.10 -1.62 -16.12
CA PHE A 85 -17.42 -0.85 -17.15
C PHE A 85 -17.50 -1.61 -18.47
N ASP A 86 -17.61 -0.86 -19.57
CA ASP A 86 -17.43 -1.39 -20.90
C ASP A 86 -15.95 -1.79 -21.18
N GLU A 87 -15.64 -2.13 -22.42
CA GLU A 87 -14.29 -2.52 -22.83
C GLU A 87 -13.26 -1.40 -22.62
N ALA A 88 -13.63 -0.14 -22.83
CA ALA A 88 -12.75 1.01 -22.65
C ALA A 88 -12.44 1.27 -21.17
N GLY A 89 -13.42 1.04 -20.28
CA GLY A 89 -13.26 1.22 -18.85
C GLY A 89 -12.61 0.04 -18.10
N ARG A 90 -12.60 -1.15 -18.71
CA ARG A 90 -12.06 -2.38 -18.11
C ARG A 90 -10.61 -2.25 -17.61
N PRO A 91 -9.65 -1.67 -18.37
CA PRO A 91 -8.27 -1.55 -17.91
C PRO A 91 -8.13 -0.74 -16.61
N TYR A 92 -8.94 0.30 -16.41
CA TYR A 92 -8.92 1.13 -15.20
C TYR A 92 -9.45 0.36 -13.98
N LYS A 93 -10.53 -0.41 -14.18
CA LYS A 93 -11.07 -1.30 -13.14
C LYS A 93 -10.05 -2.36 -12.74
N GLU A 94 -9.49 -3.08 -13.71
CA GLU A 94 -8.53 -4.17 -13.47
C GLU A 94 -7.26 -3.64 -12.80
N LYS A 95 -6.77 -2.47 -13.23
CA LYS A 95 -5.61 -1.83 -12.60
C LYS A 95 -5.88 -1.45 -11.14
N LEU A 96 -7.05 -0.90 -10.84
CA LEU A 96 -7.44 -0.62 -9.45
C LEU A 96 -7.52 -1.90 -8.62
N GLU A 97 -8.11 -2.97 -9.15
CA GLU A 97 -8.25 -4.25 -8.45
C GLU A 97 -6.91 -4.95 -8.20
N SER A 98 -6.01 -4.90 -9.19
CA SER A 98 -4.64 -5.40 -9.07
C SER A 98 -3.87 -4.64 -7.99
N ALA A 99 -3.88 -3.30 -8.06
CA ALA A 99 -3.18 -2.47 -7.09
C ALA A 99 -3.76 -2.61 -5.67
N PHE A 100 -5.08 -2.67 -5.54
CA PHE A 100 -5.75 -2.96 -4.27
C PHE A 100 -5.33 -4.31 -3.68
N THR A 101 -5.21 -5.35 -4.51
CA THR A 101 -4.72 -6.66 -4.09
C THR A 101 -3.26 -6.59 -3.66
N ALA A 102 -2.41 -5.87 -4.40
CA ALA A 102 -1.01 -5.67 -4.05
C ALA A 102 -0.87 -5.00 -2.67
N VAL A 103 -1.64 -3.95 -2.38
CA VAL A 103 -1.67 -3.32 -1.05
C VAL A 103 -1.99 -4.34 0.04
N ARG A 104 -3.03 -5.14 -0.14
CA ARG A 104 -3.42 -6.17 0.86
C ARG A 104 -2.38 -7.26 1.09
N LEU A 105 -1.54 -7.54 0.09
CA LEU A 105 -0.46 -8.52 0.21
C LEU A 105 0.73 -7.99 0.98
N VAL A 106 1.03 -6.69 0.85
CA VAL A 106 2.23 -6.08 1.42
C VAL A 106 1.98 -5.36 2.74
N SER A 107 0.71 -5.03 3.05
CA SER A 107 0.37 -4.33 4.29
C SER A 107 0.52 -5.20 5.52
N GLU A 108 1.20 -4.67 6.53
CA GLU A 108 1.38 -5.32 7.83
C GLU A 108 0.30 -4.91 8.84
N LEU A 109 -0.25 -3.69 8.73
CA LEU A 109 -1.20 -3.16 9.72
C LEU A 109 -2.66 -3.35 9.25
N PRO A 110 -3.55 -3.83 10.14
CA PRO A 110 -4.99 -3.94 9.84
C PRO A 110 -5.62 -2.60 9.45
N ASP A 111 -5.13 -1.49 10.02
CA ASP A 111 -5.62 -0.14 9.73
C ASP A 111 -5.36 0.29 8.28
N THR A 112 -4.19 -0.06 7.72
CA THR A 112 -3.86 0.19 6.31
C THR A 112 -4.81 -0.58 5.40
N VAL A 113 -5.07 -1.86 5.72
CA VAL A 113 -6.00 -2.70 4.96
C VAL A 113 -7.44 -2.19 5.06
N ARG A 114 -7.89 -1.76 6.25
CA ARG A 114 -9.24 -1.20 6.44
C ARG A 114 -9.44 0.08 5.63
N THR A 115 -8.49 1.01 5.71
CA THR A 115 -8.59 2.31 5.03
C THR A 115 -8.57 2.16 3.51
N VAL A 116 -7.73 1.27 2.95
CA VAL A 116 -7.73 1.00 1.49
C VAL A 116 -9.06 0.39 1.01
N VAL A 117 -9.69 -0.50 1.79
CA VAL A 117 -11.03 -1.04 1.49
C VAL A 117 -12.05 0.09 1.44
N THR A 118 -12.01 1.01 2.39
CA THR A 118 -12.91 2.18 2.41
C THR A 118 -12.72 3.02 1.14
N VAL A 119 -11.48 3.33 0.73
CA VAL A 119 -11.20 4.09 -0.50
C VAL A 119 -11.81 3.41 -1.72
N VAL A 120 -11.57 2.11 -1.91
CA VAL A 120 -12.10 1.36 -3.06
C VAL A 120 -13.63 1.35 -3.06
N ASN A 121 -14.25 1.15 -1.90
CA ASN A 121 -15.71 1.14 -1.79
C ASN A 121 -16.31 2.51 -2.13
N ARG A 122 -15.71 3.61 -1.66
CA ARG A 122 -16.16 4.98 -2.01
C ARG A 122 -15.95 5.28 -3.49
N ALA A 123 -14.83 4.88 -4.07
CA ALA A 123 -14.59 5.04 -5.50
C ALA A 123 -15.63 4.28 -6.34
N ARG A 124 -15.94 3.03 -5.97
CA ARG A 124 -16.98 2.22 -6.62
C ARG A 124 -18.38 2.83 -6.49
N GLN A 125 -18.70 3.44 -5.35
CA GLN A 125 -19.99 4.13 -5.17
C GLN A 125 -20.13 5.34 -6.10
N ILE A 126 -19.06 6.11 -6.31
CA ILE A 126 -19.04 7.20 -7.28
C ILE A 126 -19.24 6.66 -8.71
N ALA A 127 -18.52 5.60 -9.07
CA ALA A 127 -18.72 4.95 -10.38
C ALA A 127 -20.12 4.37 -10.56
N ALA A 128 -20.71 3.81 -9.51
CA ALA A 128 -22.09 3.33 -9.58
C ALA A 128 -23.10 4.49 -9.76
N ALA A 129 -22.87 5.64 -9.11
CA ALA A 129 -23.70 6.83 -9.29
C ALA A 129 -23.67 7.36 -10.73
N ARG A 130 -22.55 7.17 -11.44
CA ARG A 130 -22.42 7.51 -12.88
C ARG A 130 -23.41 6.75 -13.77
N ALA A 131 -23.92 5.60 -13.34
CA ALA A 131 -24.93 4.87 -14.10
C ALA A 131 -26.30 5.59 -14.17
N THR A 132 -26.56 6.52 -13.25
CA THR A 132 -27.83 7.27 -13.16
C THR A 132 -27.65 8.78 -13.27
N HIS A 133 -26.42 9.29 -13.23
CA HIS A 133 -26.10 10.72 -13.29
C HIS A 133 -25.12 11.02 -14.43
N SER A 134 -25.24 12.20 -15.03
CA SER A 134 -24.19 12.73 -15.89
C SER A 134 -22.92 13.03 -15.08
N GLU A 135 -21.76 13.20 -15.72
CA GLU A 135 -20.51 13.56 -15.04
C GLU A 135 -20.62 14.94 -14.35
N ALA A 136 -21.42 15.84 -14.93
CA ALA A 136 -21.64 17.18 -14.40
C ALA A 136 -22.64 17.19 -13.23
N ASP A 137 -23.53 16.21 -13.17
CA ASP A 137 -24.60 16.11 -12.16
C ASP A 137 -24.23 15.23 -10.96
N LEU A 138 -23.01 14.70 -10.91
CA LEU A 138 -22.57 13.88 -9.78
C LEU A 138 -22.52 14.72 -8.49
N PRO A 139 -23.16 14.27 -7.40
CA PRO A 139 -23.09 14.97 -6.12
C PRO A 139 -21.65 15.12 -5.64
N SER A 140 -21.33 16.28 -5.05
CA SER A 140 -19.97 16.56 -4.55
C SER A 140 -19.65 15.83 -3.24
N GLU A 141 -20.66 15.46 -2.45
CA GLU A 141 -20.48 14.86 -1.13
C GLU A 141 -19.75 13.49 -1.16
N PRO A 142 -20.09 12.54 -2.05
CA PRO A 142 -19.31 11.32 -2.24
C PRO A 142 -17.81 11.55 -2.50
N PHE A 143 -17.44 12.60 -3.24
CA PHE A 143 -16.03 12.93 -3.48
C PHE A 143 -15.33 13.41 -2.22
N LYS A 144 -15.97 14.23 -1.39
CA LYS A 144 -15.38 14.63 -0.10
C LYS A 144 -15.12 13.42 0.79
N VAL A 145 -16.08 12.49 0.84
CA VAL A 145 -15.94 11.24 1.61
C VAL A 145 -14.82 10.37 1.04
N LEU A 146 -14.69 10.26 -0.29
CA LEU A 146 -13.59 9.55 -0.93
C LEU A 146 -12.23 10.17 -0.56
N TRP A 147 -12.09 11.49 -0.69
CA TRP A 147 -10.82 12.17 -0.42
C TRP A 147 -10.46 12.16 1.06
N SER A 148 -11.44 12.20 1.96
CA SER A 148 -11.23 11.93 3.39
C SER A 148 -10.68 10.52 3.62
N ALA A 149 -11.27 9.50 2.99
CA ALA A 149 -10.77 8.12 3.08
C ALA A 149 -9.36 7.96 2.49
N GLU A 150 -9.03 8.66 1.40
CA GLU A 150 -7.69 8.68 0.83
C GLU A 150 -6.67 9.28 1.82
N GLN A 151 -7.04 10.36 2.51
CA GLN A 151 -6.20 10.96 3.56
C GLN A 151 -5.99 10.00 4.74
N GLU A 152 -7.03 9.31 5.19
CA GLU A 152 -6.92 8.29 6.24
C GLU A 152 -5.99 7.15 5.82
N PHE A 153 -6.09 6.68 4.56
CA PHE A 153 -5.18 5.69 4.00
C PHE A 153 -3.74 6.19 3.96
N LEU A 154 -3.51 7.43 3.53
CA LEU A 154 -2.18 8.04 3.52
C LEU A 154 -1.56 8.13 4.93
N VAL A 155 -2.36 8.47 5.94
CA VAL A 155 -1.90 8.48 7.34
C VAL A 155 -1.52 7.08 7.80
N ALA A 156 -2.37 6.08 7.56
CA ALA A 156 -2.10 4.69 7.92
C ALA A 156 -0.85 4.14 7.21
N ALA A 157 -0.75 4.35 5.90
CA ALA A 157 0.40 3.95 5.08
C ALA A 157 1.71 4.59 5.55
N ARG A 158 1.69 5.88 5.94
CA ARG A 158 2.88 6.55 6.49
C ARG A 158 3.33 5.95 7.80
N LEU A 159 2.40 5.72 8.73
CA LEU A 159 2.71 5.08 10.01
C LEU A 159 3.33 3.70 9.79
N GLU A 160 2.78 2.93 8.86
CA GLU A 160 3.30 1.61 8.52
C GLU A 160 4.71 1.64 7.91
N LEU A 161 5.03 2.67 7.12
CA LEU A 161 6.39 2.88 6.59
C LEU A 161 7.39 3.40 7.63
N GLY A 162 6.95 3.65 8.88
CA GLY A 162 7.75 4.25 9.94
C GLY A 162 7.95 5.75 9.80
N LEU A 163 7.07 6.42 9.04
CA LEU A 163 7.08 7.87 8.85
C LEU A 163 6.13 8.55 9.84
N SER A 164 6.45 9.77 10.23
CA SER A 164 5.55 10.59 11.06
C SER A 164 4.22 10.84 10.36
N ALA A 165 3.16 10.99 11.15
CA ALA A 165 1.85 11.41 10.67
C ALA A 165 1.96 12.66 9.79
N MET A 166 1.13 12.74 8.75
CA MET A 166 1.14 13.89 7.86
C MET A 166 0.70 15.14 8.64
N PRO A 167 1.38 16.29 8.50
CA PRO A 167 0.86 17.55 9.00
C PRO A 167 -0.49 17.82 8.35
N ARG A 168 -1.50 18.20 9.15
CA ARG A 168 -2.82 18.57 8.63
C ARG A 168 -2.64 19.73 7.63
N ALA A 169 -3.07 19.55 6.39
CA ALA A 169 -3.02 20.64 5.41
C ALA A 169 -3.88 21.82 5.92
N PRO A 170 -3.38 23.07 5.86
CA PRO A 170 -4.17 24.23 6.28
C PRO A 170 -5.40 24.36 5.36
N GLY A 171 -6.62 24.30 5.94
CA GLY A 171 -7.87 24.58 5.22
C GLY A 171 -8.91 23.46 5.15
N THR A 172 -8.77 22.37 5.90
CA THR A 172 -9.86 21.38 6.08
C THR A 172 -10.51 21.57 7.46
N ASN A 173 -11.71 22.14 7.46
CA ASN A 173 -12.61 22.17 8.64
C ASN A 173 -13.29 20.82 8.81
#